data_AF-A0A4R5AH82-F1
#
_entry.id   AF-A0A4R5AH82-F1
#
_cell.length_a   1.000
_cell.length_b   1.000
_cell.length_c   1.000
_cell.angle_alpha   90.00
_cell.angle_beta   90.00
_cell.angle_gamma   90.00
#
_symmetry.space_group_name_H-M   'P 1'
#
loop_
_entity.id
_entity.type
_entity.pdbx_description
1 polymer ?
#
loop_
_entity_poly.entity_id
_entity_poly.type
_entity_poly.pdbx_seq_one_letter_code
_entity_poly.pdbx_strand_id
1 'polypeptide(L)'
;MSVDPQVLARARARVLGAASIAVSEPVPPGTTAATDGDRVWLLPAWPDGATPAMLEEYETAPMPLDRAGQARRVLAAALRCCWRRLDDAPWPGSAATSADVLEVYAGMSRGDADLARRWATGELRRLADTGWLLLDEESGTVRPGPRVALWAEQSLPSLRDLLRRLPEPPPGDAGE
;
A
#
# COMPACT_ATOMS: atom_id res chain seq x y z
N MET A 1 34.82 -5.40 7.11
CA MET A 1 33.62 -6.26 7.10
C MET A 1 32.62 -5.66 6.13
N SER A 2 32.27 -6.37 5.06
CA SER A 2 31.17 -5.96 4.18
C SER A 2 29.86 -6.43 4.82
N VAL A 3 28.89 -5.52 4.98
CA VAL A 3 27.56 -5.86 5.51
C VAL A 3 26.75 -6.51 4.40
N ASP A 4 26.03 -7.59 4.71
CA ASP A 4 25.13 -8.26 3.76
C ASP A 4 24.14 -7.24 3.15
N PRO A 5 24.05 -7.11 1.81
CA PRO A 5 23.13 -6.20 1.14
C PRO A 5 21.67 -6.37 1.55
N GLN A 6 21.23 -7.59 1.86
CA GLN A 6 19.86 -7.88 2.34
C GLN A 6 19.61 -7.24 3.71
N VAL A 7 20.59 -7.32 4.61
CA VAL A 7 20.53 -6.69 5.95
C VAL A 7 20.47 -5.17 5.81
N LEU A 8 21.30 -4.60 4.93
CA LEU A 8 21.30 -3.16 4.69
C LEU A 8 19.99 -2.65 4.07
N ALA A 9 19.41 -3.40 3.13
CA ALA A 9 18.13 -3.06 2.52
C ALA A 9 16.99 -3.05 3.55
N ARG A 10 16.94 -4.04 4.45
CA ARG A 10 15.95 -4.11 5.55
C ARG A 10 16.12 -2.97 6.54
N ALA A 11 17.36 -2.67 6.94
CA ALA A 11 17.65 -1.55 7.83
C ALA A 11 17.20 -0.21 7.24
N ARG A 12 17.45 0.01 5.94
CA ARG A 12 16.98 1.21 5.23
C ARG A 12 15.46 1.29 5.19
N ALA A 13 14.79 0.19 4.84
CA ALA A 13 13.33 0.15 4.81
C ALA A 13 12.70 0.47 6.17
N ARG A 14 13.32 0.01 7.27
CA ARG A 14 12.87 0.35 8.63
C ARG A 14 13.04 1.83 8.97
N VAL A 15 14.14 2.45 8.56
CA VAL A 15 14.46 3.85 8.90
C VAL A 15 13.71 4.83 8.00
N LEU A 16 13.53 4.49 6.72
CA LEU A 16 13.04 5.42 5.69
C LEU A 16 11.61 5.10 5.23
N GLY A 17 11.04 3.94 5.60
CA GLY A 17 9.76 3.48 5.06
C GLY A 17 9.86 3.15 3.57
N ALA A 18 8.86 3.60 2.80
CA ALA A 18 8.84 3.47 1.34
C ALA A 18 9.85 4.43 0.68
N ALA A 19 11.12 4.01 0.60
CA ALA A 19 12.17 4.77 -0.04
C ALA A 19 12.04 4.75 -1.58
N SER A 20 12.46 5.83 -2.24
CA SER A 20 12.56 5.89 -3.70
C SER A 20 13.80 6.65 -4.18
N ILE A 21 14.30 6.26 -5.35
CA ILE A 21 15.45 6.84 -6.05
C ILE A 21 15.02 7.35 -7.43
N ALA A 22 15.87 8.15 -8.09
CA ALA A 22 15.59 8.56 -9.47
C ALA A 22 15.68 7.37 -10.44
N VAL A 23 14.94 7.43 -11.54
CA VAL A 23 14.91 6.35 -12.55
C VAL A 23 16.28 6.08 -13.17
N SER A 24 17.16 7.09 -13.21
CA SER A 24 18.53 6.96 -13.70
C SER A 24 19.49 6.29 -12.72
N GLU A 25 19.11 6.16 -11.44
CA GLU A 25 19.97 5.57 -10.41
C GLU A 25 19.88 4.05 -10.41
N PRO A 26 21.00 3.32 -10.20
CA PRO A 26 20.98 1.87 -10.14
C PRO A 26 20.26 1.36 -8.88
N VAL A 27 19.43 0.33 -9.06
CA VAL A 27 18.72 -0.33 -7.96
C VAL A 27 19.73 -1.00 -7.02
N PRO A 28 19.74 -0.66 -5.71
CA PRO A 28 20.65 -1.27 -4.76
C PRO A 28 20.44 -2.79 -4.62
N PRO A 29 21.50 -3.60 -4.51
CA PRO A 29 21.37 -5.04 -4.25
C PRO A 29 20.58 -5.29 -2.95
N GLY A 30 19.81 -6.39 -2.93
CA GLY A 30 18.94 -6.74 -1.80
C GLY A 30 17.59 -6.04 -1.78
N THR A 31 17.26 -5.28 -2.84
CA THR A 31 15.95 -4.65 -3.01
C THR A 31 15.21 -5.18 -4.23
N THR A 32 13.88 -5.19 -4.14
CA THR A 32 12.95 -5.31 -5.26
C THR A 32 12.49 -3.92 -5.64
N ALA A 33 12.44 -3.62 -6.93
CA ALA A 33 12.07 -2.30 -7.44
C ALA A 33 10.66 -2.29 -8.04
N ALA A 34 9.94 -1.18 -7.85
CA ALA A 34 8.71 -0.86 -8.56
C ALA A 34 8.77 0.57 -9.07
N THR A 35 8.44 0.82 -10.34
CA THR A 35 8.43 2.18 -10.91
C THR A 35 7.01 2.73 -10.98
N ASP A 36 6.81 4.01 -10.64
CA ASP A 36 5.56 4.73 -10.92
C ASP A 36 5.64 5.59 -12.20
N GLY A 37 6.74 5.50 -12.94
CA GLY A 37 7.04 6.32 -14.12
C GLY A 37 8.03 7.45 -13.82
N ASP A 38 7.94 8.05 -12.63
CA ASP A 38 8.77 9.19 -12.24
C ASP A 38 9.92 8.78 -11.31
N ARG A 39 9.70 7.75 -10.48
CA ARG A 39 10.63 7.28 -9.46
C ARG A 39 10.68 5.76 -9.42
N VAL A 40 11.79 5.24 -8.92
CA VAL A 40 11.95 3.82 -8.61
C VAL A 40 11.84 3.64 -7.11
N TRP A 41 10.79 2.95 -6.69
CA TRP A 41 10.50 2.61 -5.30
C TRP A 41 11.25 1.35 -4.90
N LEU A 42 11.92 1.39 -3.76
CA LEU A 42 12.77 0.33 -3.25
C LEU A 42 12.06 -0.40 -2.11
N LEU A 43 11.85 -1.69 -2.30
CA LEU A 43 11.32 -2.58 -1.27
C LEU A 43 12.41 -3.58 -0.86
N PRO A 44 12.55 -3.92 0.42
CA PRO A 44 13.46 -4.98 0.81
C PRO A 44 13.00 -6.30 0.17
N ALA A 45 13.94 -7.03 -0.44
CA ALA A 45 13.65 -8.35 -0.98
C ALA A 45 13.44 -9.33 0.19
N TRP A 46 12.28 -9.98 0.22
CA TRP A 46 11.97 -11.02 1.17
C TRP A 46 12.07 -12.38 0.46
N PRO A 47 12.64 -13.42 1.09
CA PRO A 47 12.54 -14.76 0.55
C PRO A 47 11.07 -15.18 0.46
N ASP A 48 10.75 -16.00 -0.54
CA ASP A 48 9.42 -16.56 -0.70
C ASP A 48 8.97 -17.25 0.60
N GLY A 49 7.78 -16.89 1.08
CA GLY A 49 7.24 -17.44 2.34
C GLY A 49 7.79 -16.81 3.62
N ALA A 50 8.39 -15.60 3.56
CA ALA A 50 8.75 -14.83 4.76
C ALA A 50 7.61 -14.81 5.79
N THR A 51 7.89 -15.32 6.99
CA THR A 51 6.90 -15.47 8.05
C THR A 51 6.94 -14.28 9.02
N PRO A 52 5.87 -14.03 9.79
CA PRO A 52 5.87 -12.98 10.82
C PRO A 52 7.04 -13.08 11.81
N ALA A 53 7.43 -14.29 12.22
CA ALA A 53 8.59 -14.51 13.10
C ALA A 53 9.92 -14.05 12.48
N MET A 54 10.06 -14.20 11.16
CA MET A 54 11.23 -13.71 10.44
C MET A 54 11.23 -12.18 10.35
N LEU A 55 10.07 -11.52 10.22
CA LEU A 55 9.99 -10.06 10.25
C LEU A 55 10.37 -9.50 11.63
N GLU A 56 9.94 -10.17 12.70
CA GLU A 56 10.28 -9.84 14.09
C GLU A 56 11.80 -9.94 14.35
N GLU A 57 12.47 -10.98 13.84
CA GLU A 57 13.93 -11.14 13.93
C GLU A 57 14.70 -9.94 13.35
N TYR A 58 14.17 -9.34 12.27
CA TYR A 58 14.76 -8.16 11.63
C TYR A 58 14.16 -6.83 12.14
N GLU A 59 13.43 -6.85 13.26
CA GLU A 59 12.76 -5.69 13.85
C GLU A 59 11.93 -4.91 12.82
N THR A 60 11.35 -5.61 11.86
CA THR A 60 10.48 -5.06 10.82
C THR A 60 9.03 -5.22 11.28
N ALA A 61 8.23 -4.17 11.14
CA ALA A 61 6.81 -4.25 11.45
C ALA A 61 6.16 -5.42 10.67
N PRO A 62 5.33 -6.26 11.32
CA PRO A 62 4.64 -7.35 10.64
C PRO A 62 3.88 -6.83 9.43
N MET A 63 3.89 -7.56 8.32
CA MET A 63 3.14 -7.13 7.15
C MET A 63 1.64 -7.12 7.50
N PRO A 64 0.96 -5.97 7.44
CA PRO A 64 -0.38 -5.82 8.03
C PRO A 64 -1.43 -6.69 7.34
N LEU A 65 -1.14 -7.19 6.13
CA LEU A 65 -2.02 -8.08 5.40
C LEU A 65 -1.91 -9.55 5.80
N ASP A 66 -0.93 -9.97 6.61
CA ASP A 66 -0.77 -11.39 6.96
C ASP A 66 -1.93 -11.90 7.84
N ARG A 67 -2.60 -11.02 8.58
CA ARG A 67 -3.80 -11.35 9.35
C ARG A 67 -5.06 -10.94 8.59
N ALA A 68 -6.08 -11.80 8.61
CA ALA A 68 -7.42 -11.41 8.19
C ALA A 68 -7.92 -10.30 9.13
N GLY A 69 -8.27 -9.13 8.60
CA GLY A 69 -8.59 -7.99 9.48
C GLY A 69 -8.92 -6.69 8.77
N GLN A 70 -8.97 -5.63 9.59
CA GLN A 70 -9.36 -4.28 9.19
C GLN A 70 -8.40 -3.67 8.16
N ALA A 71 -7.09 -3.92 8.27
CA ALA A 71 -6.09 -3.44 7.32
C ALA A 71 -6.38 -3.88 5.87
N ARG A 72 -6.78 -5.14 5.64
CA ARG A 72 -7.18 -5.63 4.30
C ARG A 72 -8.39 -4.88 3.75
N ARG A 73 -9.36 -4.54 4.61
CA ARG A 73 -10.56 -3.79 4.21
C ARG A 73 -10.22 -2.33 3.89
N VAL A 74 -9.35 -1.70 4.67
CA VAL A 74 -8.87 -0.33 4.40
C VAL A 74 -8.06 -0.29 3.10
N LEU A 75 -7.19 -1.27 2.85
CA LEU A 75 -6.49 -1.37 1.57
C LEU A 75 -7.47 -1.57 0.40
N ALA A 76 -8.50 -2.41 0.58
CA ALA A 76 -9.51 -2.60 -0.45
C ALA A 76 -10.32 -1.32 -0.74
N ALA A 77 -10.68 -0.55 0.31
CA ALA A 77 -11.31 0.75 0.16
C ALA A 77 -10.39 1.76 -0.57
N ALA A 78 -9.11 1.80 -0.22
CA ALA A 78 -8.13 2.64 -0.89
C ALA A 78 -8.00 2.28 -2.38
N LEU A 79 -7.86 0.98 -2.70
CA LEU A 79 -7.80 0.49 -4.08
C LEU A 79 -9.09 0.80 -4.85
N ARG A 80 -10.26 0.71 -4.22
CA ARG A 80 -11.53 1.08 -4.84
C ARG A 80 -11.58 2.54 -5.29
N CYS A 81 -10.92 3.43 -4.54
CA CYS A 81 -10.83 4.85 -4.87
C CYS A 81 -9.73 5.15 -5.89
N CYS A 82 -8.59 4.46 -5.77
CA CYS A 82 -7.38 4.77 -6.56
C CYS A 82 -7.30 4.04 -7.90
N TRP A 83 -7.87 2.83 -8.01
CA TRP A 83 -7.82 2.00 -9.21
C TRP A 83 -9.02 2.28 -10.11
N ARG A 84 -9.02 3.47 -10.74
CA ARG A 84 -10.15 3.97 -11.54
C ARG A 84 -10.48 3.08 -12.75
N ARG A 85 -9.46 2.46 -13.36
CA ARG A 85 -9.59 1.57 -14.51
C ARG A 85 -9.20 0.16 -14.12
N LEU A 86 -10.17 -0.65 -13.69
CA LEU A 86 -9.92 -2.00 -13.15
C LEU A 86 -9.27 -2.96 -14.15
N ASP A 87 -9.32 -2.68 -15.45
CA ASP A 87 -8.67 -3.51 -16.47
C ASP A 87 -7.16 -3.28 -16.56
N ASP A 88 -6.66 -2.14 -16.06
CA ASP A 88 -5.24 -1.78 -16.04
C ASP A 88 -4.55 -2.29 -14.76
N ALA A 89 -3.23 -2.09 -14.62
CA ALA A 89 -2.54 -2.44 -13.38
C ALA A 89 -2.99 -1.55 -12.20
N PRO A 90 -3.13 -2.10 -10.98
CA PRO A 90 -3.54 -1.33 -9.80
C PRO A 90 -2.47 -0.32 -9.32
N TRP A 91 -1.21 -0.51 -9.70
CA TRP A 91 -0.12 0.42 -9.44
C TRP A 91 0.35 1.07 -10.75
N PRO A 92 0.68 2.37 -10.76
CA PRO A 92 0.68 3.29 -9.60
C PRO A 92 -0.70 3.81 -9.21
N GLY A 93 -1.73 3.54 -10.02
CA GLY A 93 -3.10 4.02 -9.79
C GLY A 93 -3.21 5.55 -9.87
N SER A 94 -4.36 6.08 -9.45
CA SER A 94 -4.62 7.52 -9.32
C SER A 94 -4.69 7.92 -7.85
N ALA A 95 -4.29 9.15 -7.53
CA ALA A 95 -4.52 9.68 -6.20
C ALA A 95 -6.03 9.84 -5.91
N ALA A 96 -6.41 9.54 -4.67
CA ALA A 96 -7.74 9.79 -4.11
C ALA A 96 -7.60 10.50 -2.76
N THR A 97 -8.65 11.16 -2.28
CA THR A 97 -8.59 11.79 -0.95
C THR A 97 -8.68 10.72 0.14
N SER A 98 -8.01 10.94 1.26
CA SER A 98 -8.17 10.09 2.44
C SER A 98 -9.63 10.07 2.92
N ALA A 99 -10.37 11.17 2.77
CA ALA A 99 -11.79 11.26 3.07
C ALA A 99 -12.63 10.28 2.23
N ASP A 100 -12.39 10.18 0.92
CA ASP A 100 -13.12 9.24 0.04
C ASP A 100 -12.89 7.79 0.47
N VAL A 101 -11.64 7.46 0.82
CA VAL A 101 -11.28 6.12 1.30
C VAL A 101 -12.00 5.79 2.61
N LEU A 102 -12.05 6.75 3.53
CA LEU A 102 -12.74 6.61 4.81
C LEU A 102 -14.25 6.45 4.62
N GLU A 103 -14.85 7.12 3.63
CA GLU A 103 -16.27 7.00 3.32
C GLU A 103 -16.61 5.63 2.70
N VAL A 104 -15.81 5.17 1.72
CA VAL A 104 -15.94 3.82 1.18
C VAL A 104 -15.81 2.77 2.28
N TYR A 105 -14.83 2.92 3.18
CA TYR A 105 -14.65 2.01 4.30
C TYR A 105 -15.83 2.01 5.27
N ALA A 106 -16.36 3.19 5.62
CA ALA A 106 -17.55 3.30 6.47
C ALA A 106 -18.75 2.58 5.83
N GLY A 107 -18.94 2.72 4.52
CA GLY A 107 -20.00 2.03 3.77
C GLY A 107 -19.85 0.50 3.70
N MET A 108 -18.68 -0.07 4.02
CA MET A 108 -18.49 -1.52 4.04
C MET A 108 -19.08 -2.20 5.28
N SER A 109 -19.41 -1.44 6.34
CA SER A 109 -19.87 -1.98 7.63
C SER A 109 -21.18 -1.33 8.08
N ARG A 110 -22.07 -2.08 8.74
CA ARG A 110 -23.35 -1.58 9.28
C ARG A 110 -23.23 -0.99 10.70
N GLY A 111 -22.05 -0.45 11.06
CA GLY A 111 -21.70 -0.02 12.41
C GLY A 111 -21.62 1.50 12.56
N ASP A 112 -21.09 1.95 13.70
CA ASP A 112 -20.78 3.36 13.95
C ASP A 112 -19.72 3.84 12.94
N ALA A 113 -20.14 4.69 12.01
CA ALA A 113 -19.30 5.21 10.93
C ALA A 113 -18.17 6.10 11.46
N ASP A 114 -18.38 6.87 12.53
CA ASP A 114 -17.35 7.75 13.09
C ASP A 114 -16.27 6.95 13.81
N LEU A 115 -16.68 5.91 14.53
CA LEU A 115 -15.72 4.95 15.09
C LEU A 115 -14.96 4.24 13.97
N ALA A 116 -15.64 3.77 12.92
CA ALA A 116 -15.00 3.11 11.79
C ALA A 116 -13.95 4.01 11.11
N ARG A 117 -14.29 5.28 10.85
CA ARG A 117 -13.38 6.27 10.24
C ARG A 117 -12.14 6.50 11.09
N ARG A 118 -12.29 6.73 12.41
CA ARG A 118 -11.14 6.93 13.33
C ARG A 118 -10.16 5.76 13.31
N TRP A 119 -10.68 4.53 13.29
CA TRP A 119 -9.84 3.33 13.22
C TRP A 119 -9.13 3.21 11.88
N ALA A 120 -9.85 3.44 10.77
CA ALA A 120 -9.30 3.38 9.43
C ALA A 120 -8.20 4.42 9.18
N THR A 121 -8.27 5.62 9.78
CA THR A 121 -7.17 6.59 9.74
C THR A 121 -5.86 6.02 10.28
N GLY A 122 -5.92 5.27 11.40
CA GLY A 122 -4.74 4.61 11.95
C GLY A 122 -4.20 3.48 11.05
N GLU A 123 -5.08 2.75 10.38
CA GLU A 123 -4.69 1.70 9.43
C GLU A 123 -4.08 2.27 8.14
N LEU A 124 -4.55 3.42 7.65
CA LEU A 124 -3.95 4.09 6.49
C LEU A 124 -2.47 4.39 6.72
N ARG A 125 -2.13 4.93 7.89
CA ARG A 125 -0.74 5.19 8.29
C ARG A 125 0.08 3.89 8.36
N ARG A 126 -0.44 2.85 9.01
CA ARG A 126 0.23 1.54 9.08
C ARG A 126 0.47 0.91 7.70
N LEU A 127 -0.49 1.04 6.79
CA LEU A 127 -0.35 0.58 5.41
C LEU A 127 0.67 1.42 4.62
N ALA A 128 0.76 2.72 4.90
CA ALA A 128 1.77 3.60 4.31
C ALA A 128 3.19 3.26 4.81
N ASP A 129 3.36 3.09 6.12
CA ASP A 129 4.65 2.71 6.76
C ASP A 129 5.21 1.40 6.19
N THR A 130 4.31 0.52 5.74
CA THR A 130 4.66 -0.78 5.18
C THR A 130 4.68 -0.79 3.65
N GLY A 131 4.43 0.33 2.97
CA GLY A 131 4.54 0.46 1.51
C GLY A 131 3.39 -0.19 0.73
N TRP A 132 2.26 -0.50 1.38
CA TRP A 132 1.02 -0.89 0.73
C TRP A 132 0.23 0.29 0.18
N LEU A 133 0.40 1.46 0.80
CA LEU A 133 -0.11 2.74 0.34
C LEU A 133 1.02 3.76 0.31
N LEU A 134 0.81 4.84 -0.41
CA LEU A 134 1.55 6.08 -0.22
C LEU A 134 0.55 7.12 0.25
N LEU A 135 0.83 7.70 1.41
CA LEU A 135 0.00 8.68 2.07
C LEU A 135 0.75 10.01 2.06
N ASP A 136 0.14 11.02 1.49
CA ASP A 136 0.57 12.41 1.63
C ASP A 136 -0.33 13.05 2.69
N GLU A 137 0.19 13.19 3.91
CA GLU A 137 -0.55 13.79 5.02
C GLU A 137 -0.79 15.30 4.83
N GLU A 138 0.03 16.00 4.02
CA GLU A 138 -0.12 17.43 3.76
C GLU A 138 -1.26 17.70 2.78
N SER A 139 -1.29 16.99 1.65
CA SER A 139 -2.39 17.09 0.69
C SER A 139 -3.62 16.25 1.07
N GLY A 140 -3.49 15.39 2.09
CA GLY A 140 -4.54 14.49 2.53
C GLY A 140 -4.88 13.42 1.50
N THR A 141 -3.95 13.06 0.61
CA THR A 141 -4.18 12.12 -0.50
C THR A 141 -3.53 10.76 -0.27
N VAL A 142 -4.13 9.75 -0.88
CA VAL A 142 -3.69 8.36 -0.83
C VAL A 142 -3.55 7.84 -2.26
N ARG A 143 -2.51 7.05 -2.50
CA ARG A 143 -2.37 6.22 -3.69
C ARG A 143 -1.90 4.81 -3.31
N PRO A 144 -2.07 3.80 -4.20
CA PRO A 144 -1.49 2.47 -4.03
C PRO A 144 0.01 2.60 -3.75
N GLY A 145 0.56 1.68 -2.95
CA GLY A 145 1.97 1.63 -2.61
C GLY A 145 2.75 0.63 -3.48
N PRO A 146 4.09 0.73 -3.54
CA PRO A 146 4.92 -0.08 -4.43
C PRO A 146 4.78 -1.59 -4.21
N ARG A 147 4.33 -2.03 -3.02
CA ARG A 147 4.04 -3.46 -2.79
C ARG A 147 2.89 -3.99 -3.64
N VAL A 148 1.94 -3.12 -4.03
CA VAL A 148 0.84 -3.48 -4.92
C VAL A 148 1.37 -3.86 -6.31
N ALA A 149 2.48 -3.26 -6.75
CA ALA A 149 3.13 -3.61 -8.02
C ALA A 149 3.70 -5.05 -8.02
N LEU A 150 3.93 -5.64 -6.84
CA LEU A 150 4.46 -6.98 -6.68
C LEU A 150 3.39 -8.06 -6.69
N TRP A 151 2.11 -7.69 -6.83
CA TRP A 151 1.05 -8.68 -6.97
C TRP A 151 1.13 -9.40 -8.30
N ALA A 152 1.06 -10.73 -8.21
CA ALA A 152 1.05 -11.59 -9.37
C ALA A 152 -0.23 -11.36 -10.21
N GLU A 153 -0.11 -11.24 -11.53
CA GLU A 153 -1.21 -10.88 -12.44
C GLU A 153 -2.42 -11.82 -12.31
N GLN A 154 -2.18 -13.11 -12.03
CA GLN A 154 -3.22 -14.11 -11.82
C GLN A 154 -4.12 -13.84 -10.61
N SER A 155 -3.68 -13.01 -9.66
CA SER A 155 -4.46 -12.63 -8.48
C SER A 155 -5.41 -11.46 -8.74
N LEU A 156 -5.19 -10.71 -9.83
CA LEU A 156 -5.93 -9.49 -10.14
C LEU A 156 -7.43 -9.72 -10.47
N PRO A 157 -7.84 -10.77 -11.21
CA PRO A 157 -9.26 -10.98 -11.52
C PRO A 157 -10.15 -11.07 -10.26
N SER A 158 -9.75 -11.89 -9.29
CA SER A 158 -10.47 -12.04 -8.01
C SER A 158 -10.53 -10.74 -7.22
N LEU A 159 -9.47 -9.93 -7.28
CA LEU A 159 -9.44 -8.62 -6.64
C LEU A 159 -10.40 -7.64 -7.33
N ARG A 160 -10.42 -7.57 -8.66
CA ARG A 160 -11.37 -6.72 -9.41
C ARG A 160 -12.82 -7.06 -9.04
N ASP A 161 -13.14 -8.34 -8.97
CA ASP A 161 -14.49 -8.80 -8.58
C ASP A 161 -14.85 -8.41 -7.15
N LEU A 162 -13.87 -8.44 -6.23
CA LEU A 162 -14.07 -7.92 -4.88
C LEU A 162 -14.34 -6.42 -4.88
N LEU A 163 -13.52 -5.64 -5.59
CA LEU A 163 -13.62 -4.19 -5.61
C LEU A 163 -14.93 -3.70 -6.25
N ARG A 164 -15.43 -4.38 -7.29
CA ARG A 164 -16.74 -4.06 -7.91
C ARG A 164 -17.92 -4.17 -6.95
N ARG A 165 -17.81 -4.96 -5.89
CA ARG A 165 -18.86 -5.15 -4.87
C ARG A 165 -18.76 -4.16 -3.71
N LEU A 166 -17.68 -3.37 -3.64
CA LEU A 166 -17.51 -2.37 -2.59
C LEU A 166 -18.34 -1.12 -2.90
N PRO A 167 -18.69 -0.33 -1.85
CA PRO A 167 -19.30 0.97 -2.05
C PRO A 167 -18.56 1.80 -3.09
N GLU A 168 -19.30 2.56 -3.88
CA GLU A 168 -18.69 3.49 -4.81
C GLU A 168 -18.07 4.65 -4.02
N PRO A 169 -16.87 5.12 -4.43
CA PRO A 169 -16.34 6.37 -3.90
C PRO A 169 -17.35 7.50 -4.15
N PRO A 170 -17.44 8.48 -3.25
CA PRO A 170 -18.22 9.67 -3.53
C PRO A 170 -17.74 10.30 -4.85
N PRO A 171 -18.64 10.93 -5.62
CA PRO A 171 -18.24 11.65 -6.82
C PRO A 171 -17.23 12.72 -6.39
N GLY A 172 -15.97 12.51 -6.77
CA GLY A 172 -14.92 13.45 -6.39
C GLY A 172 -15.24 14.81 -6.98
N ASP A 173 -15.10 15.87 -6.16
CA ASP A 173 -14.84 17.20 -6.67
C ASP A 173 -13.52 17.09 -7.44
N ALA A 174 -13.62 16.77 -8.73
CA ALA A 174 -12.52 16.91 -9.65
C ALA A 174 -12.22 18.41 -9.69
N GLY A 175 -11.24 18.83 -8.89
CA GLY A 175 -10.72 20.18 -8.92
C GLY A 175 -10.48 20.58 -10.37
N GLU A 176 -11.17 21.66 -10.75
CA GLU A 176 -10.93 22.46 -11.94
C GLU A 176 -9.52 23.08 -11.91
#